data_AF-A0A1I1Z586-F1
#
_entry.id   AF-A0A1I1Z586-F1
#
_cell.length_a   1.000
_cell.length_b   1.000
_cell.length_c   1.000
_cell.angle_alpha   90.00
_cell.angle_beta   90.00
_cell.angle_gamma   90.00
#
_symmetry.space_group_name_H-M   'P 1'
#
loop_
_entity.id
_entity.type
_entity.pdbx_description
1 polymer ?
#
loop_
_entity_poly.entity_id
_entity_poly.type
_entity_poly.pdbx_seq_one_letter_code
_entity_poly.pdbx_strand_id
1 'polypeptide(L)'
;MQYVLMVAISLHVLAAVFWAGSTAALARTGGSETRRLFRPQMGAAAVAVLTGGYLWHVVHAGAVGPVERSLMIGALSALAALAVQVIVVGGALRKGRGDGQAAALPPRIVIGHRIAAALLMIAVVTMAASRYV
;
A
#
# COMPACT_ATOMS: atom_id res chain seq x y z
N MET A 1 4.30 -9.84 25.49
CA MET A 1 4.96 -9.61 24.18
C MET A 1 4.27 -10.35 23.04
N GLN A 2 4.03 -11.68 23.14
CA GLN A 2 3.42 -12.47 22.07
C GLN A 2 2.04 -11.98 21.58
N TYR A 3 1.13 -11.61 22.49
CA TYR A 3 -0.18 -11.06 22.09
C TYR A 3 -0.07 -9.75 21.30
N VAL A 4 0.87 -8.88 21.65
CA VAL A 4 1.09 -7.61 20.94
C VAL A 4 1.61 -7.86 19.53
N LEU A 5 2.52 -8.81 19.37
CA LEU A 5 3.01 -9.23 18.05
C LEU A 5 1.91 -9.84 17.18
N MET A 6 1.05 -10.68 17.77
CA MET A 6 -0.12 -11.24 17.07
C MET A 6 -1.07 -10.14 16.60
N VAL A 7 -1.40 -9.18 17.45
CA VAL A 7 -2.25 -8.04 17.07
C VAL A 7 -1.58 -7.20 15.98
N ALA A 8 -0.28 -6.89 16.12
CA ALA A 8 0.46 -6.09 15.15
C ALA A 8 0.51 -6.76 13.77
N ILE A 9 0.81 -8.06 13.69
CA ILE A 9 0.85 -8.77 12.42
C ILE A 9 -0.54 -8.93 11.80
N SER A 10 -1.58 -9.20 12.60
CA SER A 10 -2.96 -9.25 12.10
C SER A 10 -3.40 -7.90 11.52
N LEU A 11 -3.11 -6.79 12.21
CA LEU A 11 -3.41 -5.44 11.73
C LEU A 11 -2.62 -5.12 10.46
N HIS A 12 -1.33 -5.46 10.42
CA HIS A 12 -0.48 -5.29 9.24
C HIS A 12 -1.06 -6.00 8.02
N VAL A 13 -1.35 -7.30 8.15
CA VAL A 13 -1.84 -8.14 7.06
C VAL A 13 -3.21 -7.66 6.59
N LEU A 14 -4.17 -7.42 7.49
CA LEU A 14 -5.51 -6.97 7.11
C LEU A 14 -5.47 -5.62 6.39
N ALA A 15 -4.69 -4.67 6.90
CA ALA A 15 -4.55 -3.35 6.29
C ALA A 15 -3.84 -3.43 4.93
N ALA A 16 -2.75 -4.19 4.83
CA ALA A 16 -2.02 -4.39 3.58
C ALA A 16 -2.86 -5.10 2.52
N VAL A 17 -3.60 -6.14 2.88
CA VAL A 17 -4.48 -6.88 1.97
C VAL A 17 -5.61 -6.00 1.46
N PHE A 18 -6.28 -5.25 2.34
CA PHE A 18 -7.31 -4.31 1.92
C PHE A 18 -6.75 -3.25 0.96
N TRP A 19 -5.58 -2.68 1.31
CA TRP A 19 -4.94 -1.64 0.53
C TRP A 19 -4.51 -2.15 -0.86
N ALA A 20 -3.80 -3.27 -0.93
CA ALA A 20 -3.37 -3.89 -2.19
C ALA A 20 -4.56 -4.34 -3.04
N GLY A 21 -5.52 -5.05 -2.44
CA GLY A 21 -6.69 -5.59 -3.13
C GLY A 21 -7.57 -4.50 -3.73
N SER A 22 -7.88 -3.46 -2.96
CA SER A 22 -8.69 -2.33 -3.46
C SER A 22 -7.94 -1.49 -4.51
N THR A 23 -6.62 -1.33 -4.38
CA THR A 23 -5.79 -0.65 -5.40
C THR A 23 -5.80 -1.43 -6.72
N ALA A 24 -5.65 -2.75 -6.65
CA ALA A 24 -5.71 -3.63 -7.82
C ALA A 24 -7.11 -3.66 -8.46
N ALA A 25 -8.17 -3.62 -7.66
CA ALA A 25 -9.54 -3.50 -8.17
C ALA A 25 -9.72 -2.19 -8.95
N LEU A 26 -9.34 -1.05 -8.37
CA LEU A 26 -9.42 0.26 -9.04
C LEU A 26 -8.57 0.32 -10.32
N ALA A 27 -7.43 -0.35 -10.36
CA ALA A 27 -6.58 -0.43 -11.56
C ALA A 27 -7.28 -1.13 -12.74
N ARG A 28 -8.21 -2.06 -12.45
CA ARG A 28 -8.98 -2.83 -13.44
C ARG A 28 -10.32 -2.20 -13.80
N THR A 29 -10.96 -1.48 -12.88
CA THR A 29 -12.28 -0.84 -13.12
C THR A 29 -12.17 0.59 -13.63
N GLY A 30 -10.99 1.02 -14.09
CA GLY A 30 -10.78 2.39 -14.56
C GLY A 30 -10.90 3.45 -13.45
N GLY A 31 -10.72 3.06 -12.20
CA GLY A 31 -10.74 3.98 -11.06
C GLY A 31 -12.14 4.49 -10.68
N SER A 32 -13.23 3.83 -11.10
CA SER A 32 -14.62 4.25 -10.85
C SER A 32 -14.90 4.66 -9.40
N GLU A 33 -14.41 3.87 -8.44
CA GLU A 33 -14.65 4.08 -6.99
C GLU A 33 -13.55 4.89 -6.29
N THR A 34 -12.64 5.54 -7.04
CA THR A 34 -11.46 6.21 -6.47
C THR A 34 -11.84 7.27 -5.44
N ARG A 35 -12.86 8.11 -5.72
CA ARG A 35 -13.27 9.19 -4.80
C ARG A 35 -13.76 8.65 -3.45
N ARG A 36 -14.42 7.49 -3.45
CA ARG A 36 -14.97 6.82 -2.27
C ARG A 36 -13.91 6.05 -1.49
N LEU A 37 -13.04 5.33 -2.21
CA LEU A 37 -12.05 4.43 -1.60
C LEU A 37 -10.72 5.08 -1.26
N PHE A 38 -10.38 6.26 -1.82
CA PHE A 38 -9.06 6.86 -1.59
C PHE A 38 -8.77 7.13 -0.10
N ARG A 39 -9.72 7.69 0.65
CA ARG A 39 -9.51 7.96 2.09
C ARG A 39 -9.36 6.66 2.90
N PRO A 40 -10.26 5.66 2.78
CA PRO A 40 -10.05 4.35 3.38
C PRO A 40 -8.72 3.69 3.00
N GLN A 41 -8.31 3.77 1.72
CA GLN A 41 -7.03 3.24 1.25
C GLN A 41 -5.84 3.90 1.95
N MET A 42 -5.83 5.22 2.07
CA MET A 42 -4.73 5.92 2.75
C MET A 42 -4.68 5.60 4.24
N GLY A 43 -5.84 5.41 4.90
CA GLY A 43 -5.90 4.94 6.27
C GLY A 43 -5.29 3.54 6.43
N ALA A 44 -5.68 2.61 5.57
CA ALA A 44 -5.11 1.25 5.58
C ALA A 44 -3.61 1.24 5.24
N ALA A 45 -3.17 2.05 4.28
CA ALA A 45 -1.75 2.19 3.95
C ALA A 45 -0.95 2.70 5.15
N ALA A 46 -1.46 3.71 5.86
CA ALA A 46 -0.83 4.22 7.08
C ALA A 46 -0.73 3.14 8.15
N VAL A 47 -1.82 2.40 8.41
CA VAL A 47 -1.81 1.28 9.38
C VAL A 47 -0.78 0.23 8.98
N ALA A 48 -0.75 -0.19 7.71
CA ALA A 48 0.21 -1.18 7.22
C ALA A 48 1.67 -0.73 7.37
N VAL A 49 1.98 0.52 7.02
CA VAL A 49 3.34 1.08 7.15
C VAL A 49 3.76 1.16 8.62
N LEU A 50 2.89 1.65 9.50
CA LEU A 50 3.19 1.80 10.92
C LEU A 50 3.39 0.45 11.62
N THR A 51 2.50 -0.51 11.39
CA THR A 51 2.63 -1.86 11.98
C THR A 51 3.80 -2.63 11.36
N GLY A 52 4.07 -2.44 10.07
CA GLY A 52 5.24 -3.03 9.41
C GLY A 52 6.55 -2.49 9.97
N GLY A 53 6.65 -1.17 10.16
CA GLY A 53 7.81 -0.54 10.80
C GLY A 53 8.01 -0.98 12.25
N TYR A 54 6.92 -1.12 13.00
CA TYR A 54 6.95 -1.67 14.35
C TYR A 54 7.46 -3.12 14.37
N LEU A 55 6.92 -3.99 13.50
CA LEU A 55 7.36 -5.39 13.38
C LEU A 55 8.82 -5.49 12.95
N TRP A 56 9.26 -4.63 12.03
CA TRP A 56 10.66 -4.52 11.65
C TRP A 56 11.54 -4.23 12.87
N HIS A 57 11.21 -3.18 13.62
CA HIS A 57 11.99 -2.78 14.80
C HIS A 57 12.06 -3.88 15.86
N VAL A 58 10.94 -4.53 16.17
CA VAL A 58 10.88 -5.50 17.28
C VAL A 58 11.47 -6.86 16.91
N VAL A 59 11.35 -7.28 15.65
CA VAL A 59 11.74 -8.65 15.22
C VAL A 59 13.11 -8.67 14.53
N HIS A 60 13.56 -7.56 13.93
CA HIS A 60 14.74 -7.53 13.05
C HIS A 60 15.85 -6.60 13.56
N ALA A 61 16.07 -6.54 14.87
CA ALA A 61 17.09 -5.69 15.50
C ALA A 61 18.55 -6.17 15.30
N GLY A 62 18.82 -7.07 14.35
CA GLY A 62 20.10 -7.75 14.14
C GLY A 62 20.73 -7.50 12.77
N ALA A 63 21.65 -8.39 12.37
CA ALA A 63 22.33 -8.31 11.09
C ALA A 63 21.39 -8.55 9.89
N VAL A 64 21.64 -7.85 8.78
CA VAL A 64 20.82 -7.94 7.55
C VAL A 64 21.14 -9.25 6.81
N GLY A 65 20.29 -10.26 7.00
CA GLY A 65 20.31 -11.52 6.28
C GLY A 65 19.51 -11.49 4.98
N PRO A 66 19.40 -12.65 4.30
CA PRO A 66 18.59 -12.79 3.08
C PRO A 66 17.10 -12.46 3.27
N VAL A 67 16.53 -12.85 4.42
CA VAL A 67 15.15 -12.55 4.81
C VAL A 67 14.92 -11.04 4.87
N GLU A 68 15.79 -10.31 5.58
CA GLU A 68 15.72 -8.86 5.76
C GLU A 68 15.82 -8.13 4.41
N ARG A 69 16.66 -8.61 3.49
CA ARG A 69 16.76 -8.02 2.14
C ARG A 69 15.47 -8.20 1.35
N SER A 70 14.85 -9.39 1.39
CA SER A 70 13.57 -9.63 0.72
C SER A 70 12.48 -8.71 1.29
N LEU A 71 12.41 -8.60 2.61
CA LEU A 71 11.47 -7.70 3.29
C LEU A 71 11.73 -6.22 2.97
N MET A 72 12.99 -5.78 2.88
CA MET A 72 13.35 -4.42 2.47
C MET A 72 12.87 -4.09 1.07
N ILE A 73 13.06 -4.99 0.09
CA ILE A 73 12.56 -4.79 -1.28
C ILE A 73 11.05 -4.62 -1.26
N GLY A 74 10.34 -5.43 -0.48
CA GLY A 74 8.90 -5.33 -0.33
C GLY A 74 8.46 -4.02 0.32
N ALA A 75 9.11 -3.62 1.40
CA ALA A 75 8.85 -2.37 2.10
C ALA A 75 9.07 -1.15 1.19
N LEU A 76 10.19 -1.11 0.46
CA LEU A 76 10.49 -0.03 -0.49
C LEU A 76 9.45 0.03 -1.62
N SER A 77 9.03 -1.13 -2.14
CA SER A 77 7.98 -1.21 -3.16
C SER A 77 6.64 -0.69 -2.63
N ALA A 78 6.25 -1.04 -1.40
CA ALA A 78 5.04 -0.53 -0.76
C ALA A 78 5.10 0.99 -0.53
N LEU A 79 6.23 1.52 -0.06
CA LEU A 79 6.42 2.96 0.13
C LEU A 79 6.38 3.73 -1.20
N ALA A 80 6.96 3.18 -2.26
CA ALA A 80 6.85 3.73 -3.60
C ALA A 80 5.38 3.74 -4.09
N ALA A 81 4.61 2.67 -3.84
CA ALA A 81 3.19 2.62 -4.17
C ALA A 81 2.39 3.70 -3.43
N LEU A 82 2.68 3.90 -2.14
CA LEU A 82 2.08 4.97 -1.33
C LEU A 82 2.41 6.34 -1.92
N ALA A 83 3.67 6.59 -2.28
CA ALA A 83 4.08 7.84 -2.90
C ALA A 83 3.32 8.10 -4.21
N VAL A 84 3.18 7.08 -5.07
CA VAL A 84 2.38 7.17 -6.30
C VAL A 84 0.93 7.53 -6.01
N GLN A 85 0.29 6.86 -5.04
CA GLN A 85 -1.11 7.16 -4.69
C GLN A 85 -1.27 8.56 -4.09
N VAL A 86 -0.39 9.00 -3.20
CA VAL A 86 -0.49 10.33 -2.58
C VAL A 86 -0.23 11.45 -3.59
N ILE A 87 0.82 11.32 -4.39
CA ILE A 87 1.26 12.36 -5.33
C ILE A 87 0.36 12.40 -6.56
N VAL A 88 0.17 11.25 -7.23
CA VAL A 88 -0.55 11.20 -8.51
C VAL A 88 -2.06 11.20 -8.27
N VAL A 89 -2.57 10.23 -7.52
CA VAL A 89 -4.03 10.07 -7.31
C VAL A 89 -4.54 11.17 -6.38
N GLY A 90 -3.92 11.35 -5.21
CA GLY A 90 -4.29 12.39 -4.25
C GLY A 90 -4.08 13.81 -4.79
N GLY A 91 -3.03 14.04 -5.58
CA GLY A 91 -2.83 15.31 -6.29
C GLY A 91 -3.91 15.58 -7.34
N ALA A 92 -4.29 14.58 -8.13
CA ALA A 92 -5.35 14.69 -9.12
C ALA A 92 -6.72 14.96 -8.48
N LEU A 93 -7.05 14.26 -7.40
CA LEU A 93 -8.30 14.44 -6.65
C LEU A 93 -8.40 15.82 -6.01
N ARG A 94 -7.29 16.34 -5.46
CA ARG A 94 -7.27 17.69 -4.87
C ARG A 94 -7.51 18.79 -5.91
N LYS A 95 -6.89 18.66 -7.09
CA LYS A 95 -7.08 19.61 -8.19
C LYS A 95 -8.53 19.60 -8.72
N GLY A 96 -9.13 18.41 -8.87
CA GLY A 96 -10.52 18.26 -9.35
C GLY A 96 -11.61 18.45 -8.29
N ARG A 97 -11.33 19.05 -7.12
CA ARG A 97 -12.36 19.42 -6.13
C ARG A 97 -13.08 20.72 -6.47
N GLY A 98 -12.48 21.57 -7.31
CA GLY A 98 -13.10 22.81 -7.81
C GLY A 98 -14.13 22.58 -8.92
N ASP A 99 -13.98 21.51 -9.70
CA ASP A 99 -14.70 21.33 -10.97
C ASP A 99 -16.05 20.59 -10.84
N GLY A 100 -16.56 20.40 -9.62
CA GLY A 100 -17.79 19.65 -9.36
C GLY A 100 -17.62 18.13 -9.45
N GLN A 101 -18.45 17.39 -8.70
CA GLN A 101 -18.30 15.94 -8.50
C GLN A 101 -18.61 15.08 -9.74
N ALA A 102 -19.28 15.67 -10.74
CA ALA A 102 -19.67 15.03 -11.99
C ALA A 102 -18.57 15.02 -13.07
N ALA A 103 -17.44 15.71 -12.84
CA ALA A 103 -16.33 15.71 -13.79
C ALA A 103 -15.64 14.33 -13.85
N ALA A 104 -15.45 13.82 -15.07
CA ALA A 104 -14.75 12.59 -15.35
C ALA A 104 -13.37 12.54 -14.67
N LEU A 105 -12.98 11.37 -14.15
CA LEU A 105 -11.68 11.20 -13.50
C LEU A 105 -10.55 11.39 -14.52
N PRO A 106 -9.51 12.19 -14.19
CA PRO A 106 -8.35 12.35 -15.05
C PRO A 106 -7.67 11.00 -15.37
N PRO A 107 -7.26 10.74 -16.63
CA PRO A 107 -6.63 9.48 -17.04
C PRO A 107 -5.42 9.06 -16.19
N ARG A 108 -4.68 10.04 -15.67
CA ARG A 108 -3.53 9.83 -14.77
C ARG A 108 -3.88 9.07 -13.48
N ILE A 109 -5.13 9.13 -13.01
CA ILE A 109 -5.56 8.39 -11.81
C ILE A 109 -5.52 6.89 -12.08
N VAL A 110 -5.99 6.45 -13.26
CA VAL A 110 -5.97 5.04 -13.66
C VAL A 110 -4.53 4.54 -13.77
N ILE A 111 -3.66 5.33 -14.41
CA ILE A 111 -2.23 5.01 -14.52
C ILE A 111 -1.60 4.91 -13.12
N GLY A 112 -1.90 5.86 -12.22
CA GLY A 112 -1.45 5.84 -10.84
C GLY A 112 -1.85 4.57 -10.10
N HIS A 113 -3.11 4.13 -10.23
CA HIS A 113 -3.57 2.88 -9.62
C HIS A 113 -2.90 1.64 -10.22
N ARG A 114 -2.62 1.60 -11.53
CA ARG A 114 -1.91 0.48 -12.16
C ARG A 114 -0.46 0.35 -11.67
N ILE A 115 0.26 1.47 -11.62
CA ILE A 115 1.63 1.50 -11.10
C ILE A 115 1.65 1.09 -9.63
N ALA A 116 0.77 1.68 -8.81
CA ALA A 116 0.67 1.34 -7.39
C ALA A 116 0.29 -0.14 -7.18
N ALA A 117 -0.64 -0.68 -7.97
CA ALA A 117 -1.02 -2.09 -7.90
C ALA A 117 0.17 -3.00 -8.23
N ALA A 118 0.94 -2.71 -9.27
CA ALA A 118 2.12 -3.49 -9.63
C ALA A 118 3.17 -3.49 -8.51
N LEU A 119 3.46 -2.31 -7.93
CA LEU A 119 4.38 -2.16 -6.81
C LEU A 119 3.90 -2.92 -5.55
N LEU A 120 2.60 -2.87 -5.25
CA LEU A 120 2.02 -3.63 -4.13
C LEU A 120 2.06 -5.14 -4.38
N MET A 121 1.92 -5.60 -5.63
CA MET A 121 2.12 -7.02 -5.95
C MET A 121 3.56 -7.47 -5.71
N ILE A 122 4.55 -6.66 -6.09
CA ILE A 122 5.96 -6.92 -5.77
C ILE A 122 6.15 -6.98 -4.26
N ALA A 123 5.56 -6.05 -3.51
CA ALA A 123 5.63 -6.04 -2.05
C ALA A 123 5.04 -7.32 -1.42
N VAL A 124 3.87 -7.77 -1.88
CA VAL A 124 3.24 -9.00 -1.41
C VAL A 124 4.11 -10.21 -1.70
N VAL A 125 4.63 -10.34 -2.93
CA VAL A 125 5.44 -11.49 -3.35
C VAL A 125 6.74 -11.56 -2.54
N THR A 126 7.43 -10.45 -2.37
CA THR A 126 8.72 -10.40 -1.64
C THR A 126 8.55 -10.66 -0.14
N MET A 127 7.47 -10.15 0.48
CA MET A 127 7.15 -10.45 1.88
C MET A 127 6.67 -11.89 2.08
N ALA A 128 5.94 -12.46 1.13
CA ALA A 128 5.54 -13.87 1.20
C ALA A 128 6.72 -14.81 0.97
N ALA A 129 7.62 -14.45 0.06
CA ALA A 129 8.82 -15.23 -0.26
C ALA A 129 9.85 -15.21 0.87
N SER A 130 9.90 -14.15 1.69
CA SER A 130 10.89 -14.03 2.78
C SER A 130 10.80 -15.15 3.82
N ARG A 131 9.70 -15.90 3.88
CA ARG A 131 9.58 -17.09 4.75
C ARG A 131 10.37 -18.30 4.25
N TYR A 132 10.87 -18.25 3.01
CA TYR A 132 11.50 -19.36 2.30
C TYR A 132 12.94 -19.11 1.86
N VAL A 133 13.44 -17.90 2.11
CA VAL A 133 14.82 -17.47 1.80
C VAL A 133 15.58 -17.39 3.11
#